data_AF-A0A1L8R258-F1
#
_entry.id   AF-A0A1L8R258-F1
#
_cell.length_a   1.000
_cell.length_b   1.000
_cell.length_c   1.000
_cell.angle_alpha   90.00
_cell.angle_beta   90.00
_cell.angle_gamma   90.00
#
_symmetry.space_group_name_H-M   'P 1'
#
loop_
_entity.id
_entity.type
_entity.pdbx_description
1 polymer ?
#
loop_
_entity_poly.entity_id
_entity_poly.type
_entity_poly.pdbx_seq_one_letter_code
_entity_poly.pdbx_strand_id
1 'polypeptide(L)' 'MVLYCIANNYDYSGTAVKFQVKYTNLYNWVQRYEKSRAGLEDRRGQKSQTRK' A
#
# COMPACT_ATOMS: atom_id res chain seq x y z
N MET A 1 -4.72 9.52 -2.21
CA MET A 1 -4.47 8.65 -3.37
C MET A 1 -4.88 7.19 -3.13
N VAL A 2 -4.24 6.47 -2.20
CA VAL A 2 -4.55 5.05 -1.91
C VAL A 2 -6.00 4.82 -1.47
N LEU A 3 -6.48 5.64 -0.52
CA LEU A 3 -7.87 5.62 -0.07
C LEU A 3 -8.88 5.84 -1.21
N TYR A 4 -8.54 6.71 -2.17
CA TYR A 4 -9.36 6.97 -3.35
C TYR A 4 -9.41 5.75 -4.27
N CYS A 5 -8.28 5.06 -4.47
CA CYS A 5 -8.21 3.81 -5.22
C CYS A 5 -9.11 2.73 -4.59
N ILE A 6 -9.00 2.54 -3.26
CA ILE A 6 -9.79 1.53 -2.53
C ILE A 6 -11.29 1.86 -2.58
N ALA A 7 -11.66 3.14 -2.42
CA ALA A 7 -13.05 3.60 -2.52
C ALA A 7 -13.63 3.46 -3.93
N ASN A 8 -12.79 3.56 -4.97
CA ASN A 8 -13.16 3.34 -6.38
C ASN A 8 -12.94 1.88 -6.80
N ASN A 9 -13.23 0.91 -5.92
CA ASN A 9 -13.16 -0.52 -6.24
C ASN A 9 -11.77 -1.01 -6.68
N TYR A 10 -10.71 -0.46 -6.08
CA TYR A 10 -9.32 -0.75 -6.46
C TYR A 10 -8.99 -0.39 -7.91
N ASP A 11 -9.55 0.71 -8.43
CA ASP A 11 -9.21 1.21 -9.76
C ASP A 11 -7.81 1.87 -9.78
N TYR A 12 -6.79 1.03 -9.93
CA TYR A 12 -5.39 1.44 -9.98
C TYR A 12 -5.06 2.24 -11.25
N SER A 13 -5.67 1.89 -12.39
CA SER A 13 -5.39 2.52 -13.68
C SER A 13 -5.91 3.97 -13.72
N GLY A 14 -7.17 4.21 -13.38
CA GLY A 14 -7.73 5.57 -13.34
C GLY A 14 -7.12 6.40 -12.23
N THR A 15 -6.78 5.80 -11.09
CA THR A 15 -6.04 6.50 -10.02
C THR A 15 -4.61 6.85 -10.45
N ALA A 16 -3.90 5.96 -11.14
CA ALA A 16 -2.55 6.23 -11.65
C ALA A 16 -2.55 7.38 -12.67
N VAL A 17 -3.52 7.41 -13.58
CA VAL A 17 -3.69 8.48 -14.57
C VAL A 17 -4.08 9.81 -13.89
N LYS A 18 -5.05 9.79 -12.98
CA LYS A 18 -5.57 11.00 -12.30
C LYS A 18 -4.50 11.76 -11.53
N PHE A 19 -3.59 11.03 -10.90
CA PHE A 19 -2.51 11.61 -10.10
C PHE A 19 -1.16 11.56 -10.82
N GLN A 20 -1.14 11.14 -12.09
CA GLN A 20 0.07 10.94 -12.92
C GLN A 20 1.21 10.20 -12.20
N VAL A 21 0.89 9.15 -11.46
CA VAL A 21 1.91 8.30 -10.84
C VAL A 21 2.05 6.99 -11.59
N LYS A 22 3.21 6.36 -11.46
CA LYS A 22 3.42 5.01 -11.98
C LYS A 22 2.53 4.01 -11.24
N TYR A 23 1.88 3.13 -12.00
CA TYR A 23 1.08 2.00 -11.51
C TYR A 23 1.81 1.20 -10.42
N THR A 24 3.11 0.92 -10.63
CA THR A 24 3.97 0.21 -9.67
C THR A 24 4.12 0.93 -8.33
N ASN A 25 4.18 2.27 -8.32
CA ASN A 25 4.24 3.02 -7.05
C ASN A 25 2.90 2.98 -6.32
N LEU A 26 1.80 3.17 -7.05
CA LEU A 26 0.46 3.11 -6.48
C LEU A 26 0.18 1.74 -5.86
N TYR A 27 0.52 0.67 -6.56
CA TYR A 27 0.40 -0.70 -6.06
C TYR A 27 1.18 -0.90 -4.75
N ASN A 28 2.45 -0.48 -4.70
CA ASN A 28 3.26 -0.55 -3.49
C ASN A 28 2.66 0.25 -2.33
N TRP A 29 2.08 1.42 -2.60
CA TRP A 29 1.43 2.22 -1.55
C TRP A 29 0.16 1.55 -1.02
N VAL A 30 -0.66 0.97 -1.89
CA VAL A 30 -1.87 0.23 -1.50
C VAL A 30 -1.48 -1.00 -0.68
N GLN A 31 -0.49 -1.77 -1.13
CA GLN A 31 -0.01 -2.95 -0.42
C GLN A 31 0.60 -2.60 0.95
N ARG A 32 1.35 -1.48 1.07
CA ARG A 32 1.85 -0.99 2.36
C ARG A 32 0.73 -0.47 3.25
N TYR A 33 -0.31 0.14 2.68
CA TYR A 33 -1.46 0.62 3.41
C TYR A 33 -2.29 -0.54 3.99
N GLU A 34 -2.56 -1.59 3.22
CA GLU A 34 -3.23 -2.79 3.70
C GLU A 34 -2.39 -3.52 4.75
N LYS A 35 -1.07 -3.68 4.53
CA LYS A 35 -0.17 -4.22 5.56
C LYS A 35 -0.10 -3.34 6.81
N SER A 36 -0.22 -2.03 6.68
CA SER A 36 -0.21 -1.11 7.83
C SER A 36 -1.52 -1.16 8.62
N ARG A 37 -2.68 -1.35 7.96
CA ARG A 37 -3.95 -1.61 8.66
C ARG A 37 -3.93 -2.98 9.32
N ALA A 38 -3.49 -4.01 8.59
CA ALA A 38 -3.35 -5.36 9.14
C ALA A 38 -2.34 -5.42 10.28
N GLY A 39 -1.24 -4.65 10.23
CA GLY A 39 -0.24 -4.58 11.29
C GLY A 39 -0.67 -3.83 12.56
N LEU A 40 -1.79 -3.12 12.53
CA LEU A 40 -2.44 -2.58 13.74
C LEU A 40 -3.27 -3.66 14.47
N GLU A 41 -3.78 -4.66 13.75
CA GLU A 41 -4.42 -5.87 14.32
C GLU A 41 -3.43 -7.01 14.59
N ASP A 42 -2.35 -7.12 13.81
CA ASP A 42 -1.36 -8.20 13.85
C ASP A 42 0.03 -7.68 14.27
N ARG A 43 0.28 -7.64 15.59
CA ARG A 43 1.64 -7.60 16.11
C ARG A 43 2.26 -9.00 16.00
N ARG A 44 3.26 -9.20 15.13
CA ARG A 44 4.55 -9.92 15.38
C ARG A 44 5.26 -10.35 14.08
N GLY A 45 6.47 -9.83 13.85
CA GLY A 45 7.54 -10.67 13.27
C GLY A 45 8.00 -10.39 11.85
N GLN A 46 8.59 -9.21 11.57
CA GLN A 46 9.67 -9.14 10.57
C GLN A 46 10.92 -8.48 11.16
N LYS A 47 11.63 -9.34 11.91
CA LYS A 47 13.08 -9.44 12.10
C LYS A 47 13.84 -8.13 12.26
N SER A 48 14.14 -7.79 13.52
CA SER A 48 15.35 -7.06 13.86
C SER A 48 16.52 -7.69 13.13
N GLN A 49 17.07 -6.95 12.17
CA GLN A 49 18.38 -7.22 11.62
C GLN A 49 19.40 -6.99 12.73
N THR A 50 19.64 -8.04 13.53
CA THR A 50 20.90 -8.15 14.25
C THR A 50 21.96 -8.39 13.19
N ARG A 51 22.56 -7.29 12.70
CA ARG A 51 23.91 -7.35 12.13
C ARG A 51 24.82 -7.85 13.25
N LYS A 52 25.45 -9.00 13.03
CA LYS A 52 26.64 -9.43 13.76
C LYS A 52 27.74 -9.63 12.74
#